data_AF-A0AAN4YBL9-F1
#
_entry.id   AF-A0AAN4YBL9-F1
#
_cell.length_a   1.000
_cell.length_b   1.000
_cell.length_c   1.000
_cell.angle_alpha   90.00
_cell.angle_beta   90.00
_cell.angle_gamma   90.00
#
_symmetry.space_group_name_H-M   'P 1'
#
loop_
_entity.id
_entity.type
_entity.pdbx_description
1 polymer ?
#
loop_
_entity_poly.entity_id
_entity_poly.type
_entity_poly.pdbx_seq_one_letter_code
_entity_poly.pdbx_strand_id
1 'polypeptide(L)'
;MAQSTGSLVDQIAQLNAARTLVLGDAAFYPQIVNGVLPIIGARSRLELRRWGAEFLAETFSSPALAPAQKEQLAAIALQTLRETLELPEKDTVTLKHIVEAAASLYPLVFRHIINHPEDSKVWENMTAIKDDILRRWDTSPFSVKVCCIKFVQRVVQVQTHGLTDPRVRTEKKEMPAVPKGKTVDDSQRPEQNETSLAIVPRNHSILSLPYLEAEASGLLDRLLSVFQEDARYE
;
A
#
# COMPACT_ATOMS: atom_id res chain seq x y z
N MET A 1 -5.72 11.22 37.89
CA MET A 1 -4.64 11.10 36.89
C MET A 1 -4.09 9.67 36.75
N ALA A 2 -4.06 8.82 37.79
CA ALA A 2 -3.48 7.45 37.71
C ALA A 2 -4.37 6.37 37.06
N GLN A 3 -5.69 6.56 36.98
CA GLN A 3 -6.61 5.57 36.39
C GLN A 3 -6.57 5.54 34.84
N SER A 4 -6.20 6.64 34.18
CA SER A 4 -6.21 6.71 32.71
C SER A 4 -4.99 6.04 32.08
N THR A 5 -3.86 5.97 32.80
CA THR A 5 -2.63 5.31 32.33
C THR A 5 -2.72 3.80 32.44
N GLY A 6 -3.29 3.26 33.53
CA GLY A 6 -3.55 1.81 33.68
C GLY A 6 -4.41 1.26 32.55
N SER A 7 -5.51 1.95 32.23
CA SER A 7 -6.39 1.57 31.12
C SER A 7 -5.71 1.58 29.73
N LEU A 8 -4.70 2.43 29.51
CA LEU A 8 -3.97 2.45 28.23
C LEU A 8 -3.00 1.27 28.12
N VAL A 9 -2.28 0.96 29.19
CA VAL A 9 -1.37 -0.19 29.23
C VAL A 9 -2.14 -1.48 28.96
N ASP A 10 -3.30 -1.64 29.58
CA ASP A 10 -4.17 -2.80 29.35
C ASP A 10 -4.66 -2.89 27.90
N GLN A 11 -5.04 -1.76 27.29
CA GLN A 11 -5.44 -1.70 25.87
C GLN A 11 -4.29 -2.10 24.95
N ILE A 12 -3.09 -1.57 25.15
CA ILE A 12 -1.92 -1.94 24.35
C ILE A 12 -1.57 -3.42 24.53
N ALA A 13 -1.69 -3.96 25.74
CA ALA A 13 -1.49 -5.39 25.99
C ALA A 13 -2.51 -6.26 25.22
N GLN A 14 -3.79 -5.87 25.20
CA GLN A 14 -4.84 -6.55 24.42
C GLN A 14 -4.57 -6.48 22.91
N LEU A 15 -4.16 -5.31 22.40
CA LEU A 15 -3.80 -5.13 21.00
C LEU A 15 -2.60 -6.02 20.62
N ASN A 16 -1.57 -6.09 21.46
CA ASN A 16 -0.43 -6.99 21.23
C ASN A 16 -0.81 -8.48 21.22
N ALA A 17 -1.75 -8.88 22.08
CA ALA A 17 -2.29 -10.24 22.05
C ALA A 17 -3.02 -10.51 20.72
N ALA A 18 -3.82 -9.56 20.23
CA ALA A 18 -4.49 -9.65 18.94
C ALA A 18 -3.49 -9.76 17.76
N ARG A 19 -2.39 -8.99 17.78
CA ARG A 19 -1.29 -9.09 16.79
C ARG A 19 -0.64 -10.47 16.82
N THR A 20 -0.42 -11.04 18.00
CA THR A 20 0.17 -12.38 18.16
C THR A 20 -0.71 -13.46 17.53
N LEU A 21 -2.05 -13.33 17.64
CA LEU A 21 -2.99 -14.28 17.02
C LEU A 21 -2.88 -14.29 15.50
N VAL A 22 -2.86 -13.12 14.85
CA VAL A 22 -2.78 -13.04 13.37
C VAL A 22 -1.41 -13.43 12.81
N LEU A 23 -0.35 -13.32 13.61
CA LEU A 23 0.98 -13.83 13.27
C LEU A 23 1.05 -15.37 13.37
N GLY A 24 0.25 -15.97 14.26
CA GLY A 24 0.12 -17.43 14.37
C GLY A 24 -0.74 -18.04 13.26
N ASP A 25 -1.83 -17.37 12.88
CA ASP A 25 -2.71 -17.79 11.79
C ASP A 25 -3.31 -16.58 11.06
N ALA A 26 -2.97 -16.46 9.78
CA ALA A 26 -3.41 -15.36 8.93
C ALA A 26 -4.92 -15.35 8.66
N ALA A 27 -5.63 -16.45 8.92
CA ALA A 27 -7.09 -16.51 8.80
C ALA A 27 -7.79 -15.52 9.75
N PHE A 28 -7.13 -15.12 10.85
CA PHE A 28 -7.69 -14.16 11.81
C PHE A 28 -7.58 -12.69 11.39
N TYR A 29 -6.75 -12.34 10.39
CA TYR A 29 -6.55 -10.94 9.99
C TYR A 29 -7.86 -10.19 9.72
N PRO A 30 -8.82 -10.71 8.93
CA PRO A 30 -10.05 -9.97 8.65
C PRO A 30 -10.83 -9.63 9.92
N GLN A 31 -10.98 -10.59 10.83
CA GLN A 31 -11.71 -10.36 12.09
C GLN A 31 -10.97 -9.38 13.00
N ILE A 32 -9.65 -9.56 13.16
CA ILE A 32 -8.85 -8.74 14.07
C ILE A 32 -8.74 -7.31 13.55
N VAL A 33 -8.48 -7.10 12.25
CA VAL A 33 -8.42 -5.76 11.65
C VAL A 33 -9.73 -5.02 11.89
N ASN A 34 -10.88 -5.63 11.56
CA ASN A 34 -12.19 -5.01 11.80
C ASN A 34 -12.44 -4.72 13.29
N GLY A 35 -11.98 -5.59 14.18
CA GLY A 35 -12.12 -5.41 15.63
C GLY A 35 -11.26 -4.28 16.21
N VAL A 36 -10.06 -4.05 15.69
CA VAL A 36 -9.13 -3.04 16.23
C VAL A 36 -9.35 -1.64 15.66
N LEU A 37 -9.85 -1.50 14.42
CA LEU A 37 -10.01 -0.19 13.76
C LEU A 37 -10.73 0.87 14.62
N PRO A 38 -11.85 0.57 15.32
CA PRO A 38 -12.50 1.54 16.21
C PRO A 38 -11.63 2.01 17.39
N ILE A 39 -10.63 1.22 17.78
CA ILE A 39 -9.73 1.47 18.92
C ILE A 39 -8.52 2.30 18.50
N ILE A 40 -8.09 2.19 17.24
CA ILE A 40 -6.84 2.79 16.74
C ILE A 40 -7.04 3.99 15.80
N GLY A 41 -8.29 4.44 15.62
CA GLY A 41 -8.63 5.53 14.70
C GLY A 41 -8.09 6.92 15.10
N ALA A 42 -8.36 7.92 14.26
CA ALA A 42 -7.81 9.28 14.43
C ALA A 42 -8.14 9.94 15.79
N ARG A 43 -9.29 9.59 16.39
CA ARG A 43 -9.73 10.10 17.70
C ARG A 43 -9.09 9.40 18.89
N SER A 44 -8.35 8.32 18.65
CA SER A 44 -7.68 7.55 19.70
C SER A 44 -6.44 8.25 20.21
N ARG A 45 -5.92 7.80 21.35
CA ARG A 45 -4.66 8.32 21.92
C ARG A 45 -3.49 8.04 20.97
N LEU A 46 -2.46 8.87 21.03
CA LEU A 46 -1.30 8.78 20.13
C LEU A 46 -0.67 7.39 20.11
N GLU A 47 -0.55 6.74 21.27
CA GLU A 47 0.03 5.40 21.41
C GLU A 47 -0.78 4.34 20.65
N LEU A 48 -2.11 4.44 20.68
CA LEU A 48 -3.01 3.53 19.96
C LEU A 48 -2.95 3.79 18.44
N ARG A 49 -2.84 5.06 18.03
CA ARG A 49 -2.68 5.42 16.60
C ARG A 49 -1.35 4.94 16.04
N ARG A 50 -0.25 5.09 16.79
CA ARG A 50 1.07 4.55 16.42
C ARG A 50 1.01 3.05 16.23
N TRP A 51 0.48 2.34 17.23
CA TRP A 51 0.31 0.90 17.17
C TRP A 51 -0.56 0.49 15.98
N GLY A 52 -1.66 1.21 15.75
CA GLY A 52 -2.57 0.94 14.64
C GLY A 52 -1.95 1.13 13.27
N ALA A 53 -1.23 2.24 13.06
CA ALA A 53 -0.54 2.50 11.80
C ALA A 53 0.53 1.43 11.52
N GLU A 54 1.31 1.05 12.54
CA GLU A 54 2.29 -0.04 12.46
C GLU A 54 1.61 -1.38 12.10
N PHE A 55 0.55 -1.75 12.83
CA PHE A 55 -0.18 -2.99 12.60
C PHE A 55 -0.78 -3.08 11.19
N LEU A 56 -1.32 -1.97 10.67
CA LEU A 56 -1.84 -1.91 9.30
C LEU A 56 -0.70 -2.02 8.28
N ALA A 57 0.44 -1.35 8.49
CA ALA A 57 1.60 -1.48 7.62
C ALA A 57 2.09 -2.93 7.52
N GLU A 58 2.14 -3.66 8.64
CA GLU A 58 2.48 -5.09 8.68
C GLU A 58 1.42 -5.95 8.00
N THR A 59 0.15 -5.71 8.29
CA THR A 59 -0.97 -6.48 7.74
C THR A 59 -0.93 -6.47 6.21
N PHE A 60 -0.78 -5.29 5.59
CA PHE A 60 -0.78 -5.18 4.12
C PHE A 60 0.53 -5.60 3.47
N SER A 61 1.65 -5.58 4.20
CA SER A 61 2.92 -6.12 3.72
C SER A 61 3.07 -7.62 3.95
N SER A 62 2.24 -8.24 4.80
CA SER A 62 2.31 -9.67 5.13
C SER A 62 2.09 -10.56 3.90
N PRO A 63 3.03 -11.46 3.55
CA PRO A 63 2.83 -12.42 2.45
C PRO A 63 1.86 -13.55 2.83
N ALA A 64 1.59 -13.76 4.12
CA ALA A 64 0.71 -14.81 4.60
C ALA A 64 -0.79 -14.48 4.39
N LEU A 65 -1.12 -13.19 4.27
CA LEU A 65 -2.50 -12.74 4.03
C LEU A 65 -2.79 -12.75 2.53
N ALA A 66 -3.84 -13.48 2.13
CA ALA A 66 -4.20 -13.62 0.72
C ALA A 66 -4.60 -12.29 0.07
N PRO A 67 -4.29 -12.06 -1.22
CA PRO A 67 -4.62 -10.80 -1.91
C PRO A 67 -6.10 -10.42 -1.83
N ALA A 68 -7.02 -11.38 -2.01
CA ALA A 68 -8.45 -11.14 -1.93
C ALA A 68 -8.89 -10.63 -0.54
N GLN A 69 -8.28 -11.14 0.53
CA GLN A 69 -8.55 -10.66 1.89
C GLN A 69 -7.97 -9.26 2.11
N LYS A 70 -6.81 -8.94 1.52
CA LYS A 70 -6.26 -7.58 1.56
C LYS A 70 -7.16 -6.59 0.82
N GLU A 71 -7.68 -6.95 -0.35
CA GLU A 71 -8.62 -6.11 -1.10
C GLU A 71 -9.88 -5.79 -0.27
N GLN A 72 -10.45 -6.79 0.40
CA GLN A 72 -11.61 -6.61 1.30
C GLN A 72 -11.35 -5.64 2.46
N LEU A 73 -10.13 -5.63 3.00
CA LEU A 73 -9.75 -4.78 4.13
C LEU A 73 -9.21 -3.41 3.69
N ALA A 74 -8.86 -3.24 2.41
CA ALA A 74 -8.16 -2.06 1.93
C ALA A 74 -8.97 -0.78 2.13
N ALA A 75 -10.26 -0.77 1.78
CA ALA A 75 -11.09 0.43 1.85
C ALA A 75 -11.21 0.99 3.28
N ILE A 76 -11.49 0.12 4.27
CA ILE A 76 -11.65 0.51 5.68
C ILE A 76 -10.33 0.94 6.31
N ALA A 77 -9.23 0.26 5.99
CA ALA A 77 -7.91 0.64 6.46
C ALA A 77 -7.48 2.00 5.88
N LEU A 78 -7.72 2.20 4.58
CA LEU A 78 -7.39 3.44 3.88
C LEU A 78 -8.12 4.64 4.48
N GLN A 79 -9.40 4.49 4.82
CA GLN A 79 -10.15 5.54 5.51
C GLN A 79 -9.51 5.89 6.86
N THR A 80 -9.16 4.90 7.67
CA THR A 80 -8.54 5.12 8.98
C THR A 80 -7.17 5.82 8.88
N LEU A 81 -6.35 5.40 7.90
CA LEU A 81 -5.05 6.03 7.62
C LEU A 81 -5.22 7.49 7.15
N ARG A 82 -6.19 7.75 6.27
CA ARG A 82 -6.52 9.09 5.79
C ARG A 82 -6.92 10.02 6.94
N GLU A 83 -7.88 9.60 7.75
CA GLU A 83 -8.36 10.39 8.90
C GLU A 83 -7.22 10.69 9.89
N THR A 84 -6.30 9.75 10.07
CA THR A 84 -5.13 9.94 10.94
C THR A 84 -4.11 10.92 10.33
N LEU A 85 -3.92 10.89 9.01
CA LEU A 85 -3.00 11.77 8.29
C LEU A 85 -3.47 13.24 8.27
N GLU A 86 -4.79 13.46 8.30
CA GLU A 86 -5.45 14.78 8.33
C GLU A 86 -5.38 15.46 9.71
N LEU A 87 -4.90 14.76 10.75
CA LEU A 87 -4.71 15.36 12.08
C LEU A 87 -3.65 16.48 12.05
N PRO A 88 -3.83 17.55 12.86
CA PRO A 88 -2.85 18.63 12.94
C PRO A 88 -1.54 18.20 13.61
N GLU A 89 -1.60 17.15 14.44
CA GLU A 89 -0.46 16.57 15.13
C GLU A 89 0.43 15.80 14.15
N LYS A 90 1.72 16.11 14.12
CA LYS A 90 2.69 15.55 13.16
C LYS A 90 3.62 14.53 13.81
N ASP A 91 3.05 13.44 14.32
CA ASP A 91 3.87 12.35 14.84
C ASP A 91 4.61 11.63 13.71
N THR A 92 5.94 11.65 13.77
CA THR A 92 6.80 11.09 12.72
C THR A 92 6.69 9.57 12.63
N VAL A 93 6.51 8.87 13.76
CA VAL A 93 6.40 7.41 13.79
C VAL A 93 5.11 6.96 13.11
N THR A 94 3.98 7.60 13.45
CA THR A 94 2.69 7.35 12.81
C THR A 94 2.76 7.65 11.31
N LEU A 95 3.32 8.79 10.91
CA LEU A 95 3.47 9.16 9.49
C LEU A 95 4.28 8.12 8.72
N LYS A 96 5.41 7.67 9.27
CA LYS A 96 6.25 6.64 8.65
C LYS A 96 5.43 5.39 8.30
N HIS A 97 4.67 4.86 9.27
CA HIS A 97 3.87 3.66 9.07
C HIS A 97 2.68 3.87 8.14
N ILE A 98 2.05 5.06 8.15
CA ILE A 98 1.02 5.42 7.16
C ILE A 98 1.60 5.35 5.74
N VAL A 99 2.80 5.88 5.51
CA VAL A 99 3.46 5.84 4.20
C VAL A 99 3.79 4.40 3.77
N GLU A 100 4.28 3.57 4.70
CA GLU A 100 4.55 2.14 4.45
C GLU A 100 3.27 1.36 4.09
N ALA A 101 2.19 1.59 4.83
CA ALA A 101 0.89 0.99 4.55
C ALA A 101 0.35 1.47 3.19
N ALA A 102 0.43 2.77 2.90
CA ALA A 102 0.00 3.35 1.63
C ALA A 102 0.74 2.74 0.44
N ALA A 103 2.05 2.46 0.57
CA ALA A 103 2.83 1.78 -0.47
C ALA A 103 2.31 0.35 -0.75
N SER A 104 1.89 -0.38 0.28
CA SER A 104 1.31 -1.72 0.11
C SER A 104 -0.12 -1.68 -0.42
N LEU A 105 -0.88 -0.65 -0.06
CA LEU A 105 -2.28 -0.47 -0.46
C LEU A 105 -2.43 0.07 -1.89
N TYR A 106 -1.49 0.89 -2.39
CA TYR A 106 -1.63 1.54 -3.70
C TYR A 106 -1.91 0.56 -4.85
N PRO A 107 -1.16 -0.54 -5.03
CA PRO A 107 -1.41 -1.49 -6.13
C PRO A 107 -2.73 -2.26 -5.96
N LEU A 108 -3.17 -2.49 -4.72
CA LEU A 108 -4.43 -3.17 -4.41
C LEU A 108 -5.61 -2.27 -4.75
N VAL A 109 -5.60 -1.02 -4.27
CA VAL A 109 -6.65 -0.04 -4.54
C VAL A 109 -6.71 0.28 -6.04
N PHE A 110 -5.57 0.42 -6.70
CA PHE A 110 -5.54 0.66 -8.13
C PHE A 110 -6.20 -0.49 -8.92
N ARG A 111 -5.87 -1.75 -8.59
CA ARG A 111 -6.51 -2.92 -9.20
C ARG A 111 -8.01 -3.00 -8.89
N HIS A 112 -8.40 -2.73 -7.64
CA HIS A 112 -9.80 -2.69 -7.22
C HIS A 112 -10.60 -1.74 -8.10
N ILE A 113 -10.10 -0.52 -8.30
CA ILE A 113 -10.79 0.53 -9.06
C ILE A 113 -10.90 0.20 -10.56
N ILE A 114 -9.92 -0.53 -11.13
CA ILE A 114 -10.03 -1.04 -12.50
C ILE A 114 -11.26 -1.94 -12.67
N ASN A 115 -11.53 -2.78 -11.67
CA ASN A 115 -12.62 -3.75 -11.70
C ASN A 115 -13.95 -3.19 -11.17
N HIS A 116 -13.88 -2.20 -10.28
CA HIS A 116 -15.01 -1.62 -9.54
C HIS A 116 -14.98 -0.07 -9.64
N PRO A 117 -15.21 0.49 -10.84
CA PRO A 117 -15.18 1.94 -11.05
C PRO A 117 -16.30 2.70 -10.33
N GLU A 118 -17.31 2.02 -9.78
CA GLU A 118 -18.32 2.60 -8.91
C GLU A 118 -17.77 3.07 -7.55
N ASP A 119 -16.69 2.44 -7.07
CA ASP A 119 -16.07 2.68 -5.76
C ASP A 119 -15.12 3.89 -5.75
N SER A 120 -15.53 4.96 -6.44
CA SER A 120 -14.78 6.23 -6.58
C SER A 120 -14.22 6.77 -5.27
N LYS A 121 -14.94 6.60 -4.16
CA LYS A 121 -14.51 7.04 -2.83
C LYS A 121 -13.18 6.42 -2.38
N VAL A 122 -12.93 5.16 -2.72
CA VAL A 122 -11.69 4.46 -2.36
C VAL A 122 -10.51 5.07 -3.13
N TRP A 123 -10.71 5.39 -4.42
CA TRP A 123 -9.70 6.09 -5.22
C TRP A 123 -9.43 7.52 -4.74
N GLU A 124 -10.48 8.27 -4.37
CA GLU A 124 -10.35 9.61 -3.79
C GLU A 124 -9.52 9.58 -2.50
N ASN A 125 -9.77 8.62 -1.62
CA ASN A 125 -9.01 8.45 -0.37
C ASN A 125 -7.53 8.17 -0.67
N MET A 126 -7.23 7.30 -1.63
CA MET A 126 -5.85 6.97 -2.01
C MET A 126 -5.15 8.18 -2.63
N THR A 127 -5.83 8.93 -3.48
CA THR A 127 -5.30 10.14 -4.10
C THR A 127 -4.99 11.21 -3.06
N ALA A 128 -5.90 11.43 -2.09
CA ALA A 128 -5.66 12.37 -0.99
C ALA A 128 -4.45 11.99 -0.13
N ILE A 129 -4.27 10.70 0.17
CA ILE A 129 -3.08 10.20 0.89
C ILE A 129 -1.82 10.43 0.05
N LYS A 130 -1.83 10.08 -1.24
CA LYS A 130 -0.71 10.30 -2.16
C LYS A 130 -0.29 11.77 -2.17
N ASP A 131 -1.23 12.68 -2.36
CA ASP A 131 -0.97 14.12 -2.44
C ASP A 131 -0.38 14.69 -1.14
N ASP A 132 -0.84 14.19 0.02
CA ASP A 132 -0.31 14.60 1.32
C ASP A 132 1.12 14.07 1.54
N ILE A 133 1.38 12.80 1.23
CA ILE A 133 2.72 12.20 1.28
C ILE A 133 3.70 12.98 0.38
N LEU A 134 3.31 13.27 -0.86
CA LEU A 134 4.13 14.01 -1.83
C LEU A 134 4.43 15.44 -1.38
N ARG A 135 3.49 16.10 -0.68
CA ARG A 135 3.69 17.44 -0.09
C ARG A 135 4.68 17.42 1.06
N ARG A 136 4.65 16.37 1.90
CA ARG A 136 5.49 16.27 3.10
C ARG A 136 6.89 15.76 2.81
N TRP A 137 7.12 15.07 1.69
CA TRP A 137 8.37 14.38 1.38
C TRP A 137 9.63 15.23 1.65
N ASP A 138 9.75 16.42 1.04
CA ASP A 138 11.01 17.19 1.09
C ASP A 138 11.33 17.72 2.50
N THR A 139 10.29 17.99 3.30
CA THR A 139 10.38 18.55 4.66
C THR A 139 10.42 17.49 5.75
N SER A 140 10.23 16.23 5.40
CA SER A 140 10.16 15.13 6.35
C SER A 140 11.55 14.72 6.87
N PRO A 141 11.64 14.14 8.09
CA PRO A 141 12.90 13.57 8.57
C PRO A 141 13.30 12.36 7.72
N PHE A 142 14.59 12.01 7.76
CA PHE A 142 15.19 10.97 6.91
C PHE A 142 14.42 9.64 6.93
N SER A 143 14.00 9.18 8.11
CA SER A 143 13.25 7.92 8.26
C SER A 143 11.93 7.90 7.49
N VAL A 144 11.25 9.04 7.38
CA VAL A 144 10.01 9.19 6.60
C VAL A 144 10.34 9.39 5.12
N LYS A 145 11.39 10.17 4.79
CA LYS A 145 11.85 10.38 3.40
C LYS A 145 12.12 9.06 2.67
N VAL A 146 12.78 8.11 3.33
CA VAL A 146 13.03 6.77 2.76
C VAL A 146 11.73 6.02 2.46
N CYS A 147 10.72 6.14 3.34
CA CYS A 147 9.40 5.56 3.09
C CYS A 147 8.68 6.27 1.95
N CYS A 148 8.77 7.60 1.84
CA CYS A 148 8.23 8.36 0.72
C CYS A 148 8.84 7.92 -0.62
N ILE A 149 10.16 7.74 -0.68
CA ILE A 149 10.88 7.22 -1.85
C ILE A 149 10.29 5.86 -2.28
N LYS A 150 10.12 4.92 -1.34
CA LYS A 150 9.51 3.61 -1.62
C LYS A 150 8.06 3.71 -2.10
N PHE A 151 7.28 4.59 -1.48
CA PHE A 151 5.91 4.86 -1.89
C PHE A 151 5.86 5.39 -3.33
N VAL A 152 6.67 6.39 -3.65
CA VAL A 152 6.71 6.99 -5.00
C VAL A 152 7.22 6.00 -6.03
N GLN A 153 8.26 5.22 -5.72
CA GLN A 153 8.72 4.13 -6.58
C GLN A 153 7.58 3.14 -6.87
N ARG A 154 6.75 2.81 -5.87
CA ARG A 154 5.59 1.96 -6.09
C ARG A 154 4.51 2.62 -6.94
N VAL A 155 4.22 3.91 -6.73
CA VAL A 155 3.25 4.67 -7.54
C VAL A 155 3.68 4.68 -9.01
N VAL A 156 4.95 5.00 -9.28
CA VAL A 156 5.53 5.00 -10.63
C VAL A 156 5.42 3.62 -11.27
N GLN A 157 5.74 2.54 -10.55
CA GLN A 157 5.60 1.17 -11.08
C GLN A 157 4.17 0.84 -11.50
N VAL A 158 3.18 1.21 -10.69
CA VAL A 158 1.77 0.94 -10.98
C VAL A 158 1.23 1.85 -12.09
N GLN A 159 1.71 3.08 -12.18
CA GLN A 159 1.32 4.07 -13.19
C GLN A 159 2.21 4.10 -14.42
N THR A 160 3.07 3.09 -14.61
CA THR A 160 3.80 2.88 -15.85
C THR A 160 3.24 1.63 -16.53
N HIS A 161 3.33 1.56 -17.85
CA HIS A 161 3.13 0.29 -18.54
C HIS A 161 4.19 -0.70 -18.05
N GLY A 162 3.77 -1.81 -17.42
CA GLY A 162 4.68 -2.85 -16.96
C GLY A 162 5.57 -3.35 -18.10
N LEU A 163 6.73 -3.91 -17.75
CA LEU A 163 7.63 -4.53 -18.71
C LEU A 163 6.88 -5.67 -19.41
N THR A 164 6.30 -5.38 -20.58
CA THR A 164 6.11 -6.43 -21.57
C THR A 164 7.48 -6.64 -22.17
N ASP A 165 8.36 -7.42 -21.51
CA ASP A 165 9.66 -7.74 -22.09
C ASP A 165 9.41 -8.32 -23.50
N PRO A 166 9.83 -7.63 -24.58
CA PRO A 166 9.63 -8.12 -25.94
C PRO A 166 10.28 -9.50 -26.17
N ARG A 167 11.23 -9.90 -25.31
CA ARG A 167 11.91 -11.20 -25.36
C ARG A 167 11.04 -12.33 -24.82
N VAL A 168 10.15 -12.06 -23.85
CA VAL A 168 9.20 -13.05 -23.31
C VAL A 168 8.11 -13.43 -24.34
N ARG A 169 7.89 -12.60 -25.38
CA ARG A 169 7.06 -12.99 -26.54
C ARG A 169 7.66 -14.14 -27.36
N THR A 170 8.97 -14.42 -27.23
CA THR A 170 9.68 -15.35 -28.12
C THR A 170 9.57 -16.82 -27.72
N GLU A 171 8.96 -17.14 -26.58
CA GLU A 171 8.77 -18.55 -26.15
C GLU A 171 7.35 -19.10 -26.39
N LYS A 172 6.56 -18.47 -27.27
CA LYS A 172 5.53 -19.24 -28.02
C LYS A 172 6.18 -19.89 -29.25
N LYS A 173 7.28 -20.62 -29.04
CA LYS A 173 7.73 -21.59 -30.03
C LYS A 173 6.83 -22.80 -29.84
N GLU A 174 6.03 -23.13 -30.86
CA GLU A 174 5.18 -24.31 -30.90
C GLU A 174 5.90 -25.51 -30.28
N MET A 175 5.51 -25.88 -29.06
CA MET A 175 6.06 -27.07 -28.44
C MET A 175 5.48 -28.28 -29.19
N PRO A 176 6.32 -29.24 -29.64
CA PRO A 176 5.79 -30.50 -30.12
C PRO A 176 5.04 -31.18 -28.98
N ALA A 177 3.94 -31.88 -29.29
CA ALA A 177 3.05 -32.50 -28.33
C ALA A 177 3.82 -33.36 -27.29
N VAL A 178 3.82 -32.93 -26.03
CA VAL A 178 4.33 -33.69 -24.87
C VAL A 178 3.14 -34.21 -24.04
N PRO A 179 3.23 -35.41 -23.42
CA PRO A 179 2.08 -36.15 -22.92
C PRO A 179 1.43 -35.50 -21.68
N LYS A 180 0.11 -35.65 -21.58
CA LYS A 180 -0.72 -35.25 -20.44
C LYS A 180 -0.18 -35.84 -19.13
N GLY A 181 0.37 -35.01 -18.24
CA GLY A 181 0.82 -35.52 -16.94
C GLY A 181 1.64 -34.60 -16.04
N LYS A 182 1.39 -33.28 -16.02
CA LYS A 182 1.67 -32.38 -14.86
C LYS A 182 1.23 -30.97 -15.23
N THR A 183 0.14 -30.49 -14.66
CA THR A 183 -0.17 -29.06 -14.63
C THR A 183 0.79 -28.43 -13.63
N VAL A 184 1.93 -27.94 -14.14
CA VAL A 184 2.71 -26.96 -13.39
C VAL A 184 1.81 -25.76 -13.22
N ASP A 185 1.53 -25.40 -11.98
CA ASP A 185 0.71 -24.25 -11.62
C ASP A 185 1.37 -22.96 -12.14
N ASP A 186 0.93 -22.49 -13.30
CA ASP A 186 1.40 -21.26 -13.96
C ASP A 186 1.10 -19.99 -13.11
N SER A 187 0.37 -20.12 -12.00
CA SER A 187 0.01 -19.03 -11.08
C SER A 187 1.19 -18.45 -10.30
N GLN A 188 2.40 -19.01 -10.41
CA GLN A 188 3.59 -18.57 -9.67
C GLN A 188 4.54 -17.65 -10.45
N ARG A 189 4.23 -17.23 -11.68
CA ARG A 189 5.06 -16.22 -12.36
C ARG A 189 4.81 -14.83 -11.73
N PRO A 190 5.81 -14.19 -11.09
CA PRO A 190 5.64 -12.89 -10.43
C PRO A 190 5.14 -11.81 -11.40
N GLU A 191 5.58 -11.88 -12.66
CA GLU A 191 5.31 -10.89 -13.71
C GLU A 191 3.84 -10.85 -14.17
N GLN A 192 3.06 -11.92 -13.98
CA GLN A 192 1.64 -11.94 -14.38
C GLN A 192 0.71 -11.27 -13.37
N ASN A 193 1.17 -11.00 -12.14
CA ASN A 193 0.34 -10.46 -11.07
C ASN A 193 0.68 -9.01 -10.68
N GLU A 194 1.57 -8.35 -11.43
CA GLU A 194 1.95 -6.97 -11.16
C GLU A 194 0.86 -5.98 -11.60
N THR A 195 0.43 -5.10 -10.70
CA THR A 195 -0.51 -4.02 -11.05
C THR A 195 0.23 -2.98 -11.87
N SER A 196 -0.26 -2.65 -13.06
CA SER A 196 0.33 -1.62 -13.92
C SER A 196 -0.73 -0.99 -14.83
N LEU A 197 -0.36 0.04 -15.61
CA LEU A 197 -1.25 0.60 -16.62
C LEU A 197 -1.64 -0.40 -17.72
N ALA A 198 -0.88 -1.49 -17.89
CA ALA A 198 -1.15 -2.48 -18.95
C ALA A 198 -2.51 -3.18 -18.80
N ILE A 199 -3.07 -3.22 -17.59
CA ILE A 199 -4.37 -3.85 -17.30
C ILE A 199 -5.53 -2.84 -17.26
N VAL A 200 -5.27 -1.55 -17.45
CA VAL A 200 -6.30 -0.50 -17.40
C VAL A 200 -7.00 -0.36 -18.76
N PRO A 201 -8.33 -0.48 -18.84
CA PRO A 201 -9.09 -0.20 -20.06
C PRO A 201 -8.88 1.24 -20.56
N ARG A 202 -8.77 1.43 -21.88
CA ARG A 202 -8.55 2.77 -22.48
C ARG A 202 -9.63 3.80 -22.12
N ASN A 203 -10.88 3.33 -21.95
CA ASN A 203 -12.04 4.16 -21.64
C ASN A 203 -12.51 3.93 -20.20
N HIS A 204 -11.58 3.95 -19.24
CA HIS A 204 -11.92 3.82 -17.83
C HIS A 204 -12.52 5.15 -17.29
N SER A 205 -13.62 5.07 -16.53
CA SER A 205 -14.36 6.26 -16.07
C SER A 205 -13.63 7.11 -15.02
N ILE A 206 -12.86 6.46 -14.14
CA ILE A 206 -12.04 7.13 -13.10
C ILE A 206 -10.58 7.33 -13.53
N LEU A 207 -9.91 6.26 -13.98
CA LEU A 207 -8.49 6.24 -14.28
C LEU A 207 -8.20 6.77 -15.70
N SER A 208 -7.74 8.01 -15.78
CA SER A 208 -7.31 8.61 -17.05
C SER A 208 -5.86 8.27 -17.34
N LEU A 209 -5.62 7.43 -18.36
CA LEU A 209 -4.28 7.00 -18.75
C LEU A 209 -3.30 8.17 -19.00
N PRO A 210 -3.64 9.21 -19.80
CA PRO A 210 -2.70 10.31 -20.04
C PRO A 210 -2.30 11.07 -18.78
N TYR A 211 -3.22 11.23 -17.82
CA TYR A 211 -2.91 11.90 -16.55
C TYR A 211 -2.02 11.03 -15.67
N LEU A 212 -2.28 9.73 -15.60
CA LEU A 212 -1.47 8.79 -14.81
C LEU A 212 -0.05 8.66 -15.36
N GLU A 213 0.12 8.60 -16.68
CA GLU A 213 1.43 8.55 -17.33
C GLU A 213 2.25 9.83 -17.11
N ALA A 214 1.60 10.99 -17.24
CA ALA A 214 2.24 12.28 -16.98
C ALA A 214 2.66 12.42 -15.51
N GLU A 215 1.79 11.98 -14.58
CA GLU A 215 2.10 11.96 -13.15
C GLU A 215 3.28 11.02 -12.85
N ALA A 216 3.26 9.79 -13.38
CA ALA A 216 4.35 8.82 -13.20
C ALA A 216 5.69 9.37 -13.71
N SER A 217 5.68 10.04 -14.87
CA SER A 217 6.87 10.66 -15.45
C SER A 217 7.45 11.74 -14.54
N GLY A 218 6.61 12.68 -14.06
CA GLY A 218 7.05 13.72 -13.14
C GLY A 218 7.52 13.19 -11.78
N LEU A 219 6.88 12.13 -11.28
CA LEU A 219 7.28 11.45 -10.05
C LEU A 219 8.61 10.70 -10.21
N LEU A 220 8.86 10.10 -11.38
CA LEU A 220 10.12 9.45 -11.68
C LEU A 220 11.26 10.48 -11.74
N ASP A 221 11.05 11.61 -12.41
CA ASP A 221 12.05 12.69 -12.45
C ASP A 221 12.40 13.20 -11.05
N ARG A 222 11.37 13.42 -10.21
CA ARG A 222 11.55 13.80 -8.79
C ARG A 222 12.26 12.72 -7.97
N LEU A 223 11.99 11.44 -8.23
CA LEU A 223 12.67 10.35 -7.56
C LEU A 223 14.16 10.30 -7.94
N LEU A 224 14.47 10.52 -9.23
CA LEU A 224 15.84 10.51 -9.74
C LEU A 224 16.65 11.72 -9.25
N SER A 225 16.01 12.87 -9.03
CA SER A 225 16.70 14.06 -8.52
C SER A 225 17.27 13.85 -7.12
N VAL A 226 16.64 13.02 -6.28
CA VAL A 226 17.15 12.67 -4.94
C VAL A 226 18.55 12.06 -5.01
N PHE A 227 18.83 11.23 -6.02
CA PHE A 227 20.15 10.61 -6.19
C PHE A 227 21.20 11.56 -6.78
N GLN A 228 20.78 12.70 -7.34
CA GLN A 228 21.68 13.69 -7.93
C GLN A 228 22.09 14.79 -6.93
N GLU A 229 21.35 14.97 -5.84
CA GLU A 229 21.67 15.97 -4.81
C GLU A 229 22.94 15.60 -4.02
N ASP A 230 23.18 14.31 -3.77
CA ASP A 230 24.35 13.83 -3.04
C ASP A 230 25.66 13.99 -3.85
N ALA A 231 25.60 13.90 -5.18
CA ALA A 231 26.75 13.99 -6.08
C ALA A 231 27.36 15.41 -6.20
N ARG A 232 26.76 16.43 -5.57
CA ARG A 232 27.25 17.82 -5.59
C ARG A 232 28.05 18.21 -4.35
N TYR A 233 28.22 17.29 -3.40
CA TYR A 233 28.94 17.50 -2.14
C TYR A 233 30.25 16.69 -2.04
N GLU A 234 30.69 16.06 -3.13
CA GLU A 234 32.04 15.50 -3.32
C GLU A 234 32.83 16.32 -4.34
#